data_AF-A0A2T7T5I9-F1
#
_entry.id   AF-A0A2T7T5I9-F1
#
_cell.length_a   1.000
_cell.length_b   1.000
_cell.length_c   1.000
_cell.angle_alpha   90.00
_cell.angle_beta   90.00
_cell.angle_gamma   90.00
#
_symmetry.space_group_name_H-M   'P 1'
#
loop_
_entity.id
_entity.type
_entity.pdbx_description
1 polymer ?
#
loop_
_entity_poly.entity_id
_entity_poly.type
_entity_poly.pdbx_seq_one_letter_code
_entity_poly.pdbx_strand_id
1 'polypeptide(L)'
;MYEPIRTKSVHALADTADFPHRSREEELNIQLAGHLSALLAVTDELGLDEAAESIAGQIARLRGAPPARHAGLTGADPAALHRR
;
A
#
# COMPACT_ATOMS: atom_id res chain seq x y z
N MET A 1 33.95 44.07 29.01
CA MET A 1 33.58 42.64 28.97
C MET A 1 32.31 42.54 28.15
N TYR A 2 32.37 41.97 26.94
CA TYR A 2 31.17 41.80 26.10
C TYR A 2 30.49 40.50 26.50
N GLU A 3 29.23 40.56 26.92
CA GLU A 3 28.41 39.37 27.13
C GLU A 3 28.00 38.81 25.76
N PRO A 4 28.06 37.48 25.53
CA PRO A 4 27.58 36.90 24.29
C PRO A 4 26.04 36.90 24.25
N ILE A 5 25.49 37.25 23.09
CA ILE A 5 24.04 37.20 22.81
C ILE A 5 23.58 35.75 22.96
N ARG A 6 22.72 35.46 23.96
CA ARG A 6 21.95 34.21 23.98
C ARG A 6 20.88 34.30 22.91
N THR A 7 21.23 33.96 21.67
CA THR A 7 20.24 33.75 20.62
C THR A 7 19.31 32.63 21.08
N LYS A 8 18.00 32.90 21.03
CA LYS A 8 16.96 31.88 21.23
C LYS A 8 17.29 30.74 20.26
N SER A 9 17.54 29.55 20.77
CA SER A 9 17.80 28.38 19.94
C SER A 9 16.64 28.21 18.95
N VAL A 10 16.91 28.43 17.66
CA VAL A 10 16.00 28.10 16.54
C VAL A 10 15.88 26.59 16.35
N HIS A 11 16.49 25.79 17.23
CA HIS A 11 16.33 24.34 17.28
C HIS A 11 15.24 23.91 18.25
N ALA A 12 14.24 24.78 18.51
CA ALA A 12 12.91 24.29 18.85
C ALA A 12 12.39 23.53 17.61
N LEU A 13 12.86 22.28 17.48
CA LEU A 13 12.28 21.28 16.60
C LEU A 13 10.78 21.35 16.86
N ALA A 14 10.02 21.70 15.83
CA ALA A 14 8.58 21.83 15.90
C ALA A 14 8.01 20.65 16.69
N ASP A 15 7.63 20.93 17.94
CA ASP A 15 6.89 19.99 18.75
C ASP A 15 5.55 19.82 18.05
N THR A 16 5.09 18.57 17.94
CA THR A 16 3.87 18.16 17.21
C THR A 16 3.88 18.40 15.71
N ALA A 17 4.71 17.65 14.98
CA ALA A 17 4.34 17.21 13.65
C ALA A 17 3.13 16.26 13.76
N ASP A 18 1.92 16.81 13.88
CA ASP A 18 0.61 16.12 13.78
C ASP A 18 0.35 15.63 12.33
N PHE A 19 1.35 15.02 11.70
CA PHE A 19 1.14 14.30 10.44
C PHE A 19 0.66 12.89 10.80
N PRO A 20 -0.28 12.30 10.04
CA PRO A 20 -0.74 10.95 10.33
C PRO A 20 0.43 9.99 10.16
N HIS A 21 1.10 9.67 11.28
CA HIS A 21 2.17 8.70 11.31
C HIS A 21 1.50 7.33 11.20
N ARG A 22 1.42 6.81 9.97
CA ARG A 22 1.20 5.38 9.79
C ARG A 22 2.27 4.64 10.55
N SER A 23 1.87 3.56 11.20
CA SER A 23 2.84 2.67 11.83
C SER A 23 3.81 2.15 10.77
N ARG A 24 5.06 1.87 11.17
CA ARG A 24 6.02 1.21 10.27
C ARG A 24 5.47 -0.10 9.70
N GLU A 25 4.70 -0.82 10.51
CA GLU A 25 4.01 -2.04 10.09
C GLU A 25 2.99 -1.78 8.99
N GLU A 26 2.16 -0.76 9.10
CA GLU A 26 1.24 -0.36 8.02
C GLU A 26 1.99 -0.02 6.73
N GLU A 27 3.09 0.73 6.82
CA GLU A 27 3.90 1.07 5.65
C GLU A 27 4.46 -0.19 4.96
N LEU A 28 4.92 -1.16 5.74
CA LEU A 28 5.36 -2.45 5.20
C LEU A 28 4.22 -3.26 4.59
N ASN A 29 3.05 -3.26 5.20
CA ASN A 29 1.86 -3.94 4.67
C ASN A 29 1.41 -3.32 3.34
N ILE A 30 1.48 -1.99 3.21
CA ILE A 30 1.18 -1.29 1.96
C ILE A 30 2.18 -1.66 0.87
N GLN A 31 3.48 -1.64 1.20
CA GLN A 31 4.52 -2.03 0.26
C GLN A 31 4.34 -3.48 -0.18
N LEU A 32 4.15 -4.41 0.77
CA LEU A 32 3.95 -5.82 0.46
C LEU A 32 2.72 -6.04 -0.43
N ALA A 33 1.59 -5.39 -0.11
CA ALA A 33 0.40 -5.46 -0.95
C ALA A 33 0.66 -4.93 -2.37
N GLY A 34 1.47 -3.88 -2.52
CA GLY A 34 1.91 -3.36 -3.82
C GLY A 34 2.72 -4.38 -4.62
N HIS A 35 3.73 -5.00 -4.00
CA HIS A 35 4.56 -6.02 -4.66
C HIS A 35 3.75 -7.27 -5.05
N LEU A 36 2.86 -7.73 -4.16
CA LEU A 36 1.97 -8.85 -4.47
C LEU A 36 1.01 -8.51 -5.61
N SER A 37 0.54 -7.26 -5.71
CA SER A 37 -0.31 -6.83 -6.83
C SER A 37 0.45 -6.85 -8.16
N ALA A 38 1.72 -6.46 -8.16
CA ALA A 38 2.57 -6.55 -9.35
C ALA A 38 2.83 -8.00 -9.75
N LEU A 39 3.10 -8.88 -8.78
CA LEU A 39 3.25 -10.32 -9.04
C LEU A 39 1.94 -10.94 -9.57
N LEU A 40 0.79 -10.56 -9.00
CA LEU A 40 -0.52 -11.03 -9.41
C LEU A 40 -0.80 -10.72 -10.89
N ALA A 41 -0.46 -9.50 -11.34
CA ALA A 41 -0.63 -9.11 -12.74
C ALA A 41 0.15 -10.03 -13.68
N VAL A 42 1.42 -10.32 -13.36
CA VAL A 42 2.24 -11.23 -14.16
C VAL A 42 1.70 -12.66 -14.13
N THR A 43 1.22 -13.14 -12.98
CA THR A 43 0.62 -14.49 -12.90
C THR A 43 -0.69 -14.61 -13.67
N ASP A 44 -1.50 -13.55 -13.69
CA ASP A 44 -2.73 -13.48 -14.49
C ASP A 44 -2.39 -13.54 -16.00
N GLU A 45 -1.36 -12.82 -16.44
CA GLU A 45 -0.90 -12.85 -17.85
C GLU A 45 -0.34 -14.21 -18.27
N LEU A 46 0.25 -14.95 -17.34
CA LEU A 46 0.80 -16.30 -17.57
C LEU A 46 -0.25 -17.40 -17.46
N GLY A 47 -1.50 -17.10 -17.07
CA GLY A 47 -2.56 -18.09 -16.88
C GLY A 47 -2.31 -19.06 -15.71
N LEU A 48 -1.58 -18.61 -14.68
CA LEU A 48 -1.27 -19.42 -13.49
C LEU A 48 -2.37 -19.27 -12.44
N ASP A 49 -3.58 -19.74 -12.77
CA ASP A 49 -4.82 -19.43 -12.03
C ASP A 49 -4.75 -19.77 -10.53
N GLU A 50 -4.25 -20.95 -10.17
CA GLU A 50 -4.15 -21.37 -8.75
C GLU A 50 -3.19 -20.47 -7.96
N ALA A 51 -2.06 -20.10 -8.57
CA ALA A 51 -1.10 -19.19 -7.96
C ALA A 51 -1.69 -17.78 -7.82
N ALA A 52 -2.40 -17.31 -8.84
CA ALA A 52 -3.07 -16.03 -8.85
C ALA A 52 -4.16 -15.93 -7.76
N GLU A 53 -4.98 -16.97 -7.58
CA GLU A 53 -5.97 -17.04 -6.50
C GLU A 53 -5.31 -17.00 -5.11
N SER A 54 -4.21 -17.73 -4.93
CA SER A 54 -3.45 -17.71 -3.67
C SER A 54 -2.91 -16.31 -3.34
N ILE A 55 -2.34 -15.63 -4.33
CA ILE A 55 -1.84 -14.26 -4.19
C ILE A 55 -2.97 -13.27 -3.92
N ALA A 56 -4.10 -13.37 -4.64
CA ALA A 56 -5.27 -12.53 -4.42
C ALA A 56 -5.81 -12.68 -2.99
N GLY A 57 -5.82 -13.91 -2.45
CA GLY A 57 -6.16 -14.18 -1.06
C GLY A 57 -5.21 -13.52 -0.06
N GLN A 58 -3.91 -13.48 -0.34
CA GLN A 58 -2.94 -12.76 0.51
C GLN A 58 -3.17 -11.25 0.50
N ILE A 59 -3.42 -10.67 -0.68
CA ILE A 59 -3.71 -9.24 -0.81
C ILE A 59 -5.00 -8.90 -0.05
N ALA A 60 -6.03 -9.75 -0.15
CA ALA A 60 -7.29 -9.57 0.58
C ALA A 60 -7.08 -9.57 2.10
N ARG A 61 -6.20 -10.45 2.62
CA ARG A 61 -5.82 -10.45 4.04
C ARG A 61 -5.11 -9.17 4.47
N LEU A 62 -4.21 -8.64 3.63
CA LEU A 62 -3.46 -7.41 3.94
C LEU A 62 -4.28 -6.13 3.82
N ARG A 63 -5.24 -6.10 2.88
CA ARG A 63 -5.99 -4.89 2.49
C ARG A 63 -7.45 -4.89 2.97
N GLY A 64 -7.94 -6.01 3.48
CA GLY A 64 -9.34 -6.21 3.87
C GLY A 64 -10.32 -6.42 2.70
N ALA A 65 -9.83 -6.41 1.45
CA ALA A 65 -10.65 -6.60 0.26
C ALA A 65 -9.83 -7.23 -0.88
N PRO A 66 -10.46 -8.05 -1.74
CA PRO A 66 -9.79 -8.62 -2.92
C PRO A 66 -9.26 -7.52 -3.86
N PRO A 67 -8.07 -7.73 -4.47
CA PRO A 67 -7.56 -6.82 -5.49
C PRO A 67 -8.46 -6.82 -6.73
N ALA A 68 -8.46 -5.70 -7.45
CA ALA A 68 -9.07 -5.67 -8.78
C ALA A 68 -8.23 -6.53 -9.73
N ARG A 69 -8.89 -7.42 -10.49
CA ARG A 69 -8.26 -8.30 -11.47
C ARG A 69 -8.78 -7.99 -12.86
N HIS A 70 -7.96 -8.23 -13.89
CA HIS A 70 -8.38 -8.05 -15.26
C HIS A 70 -9.46 -9.09 -15.62
N ALA A 71 -10.70 -8.62 -15.81
CA ALA A 71 -11.82 -9.46 -16.24
C ALA A 71 -11.54 -10.20 -17.55
N GLY A 72 -10.76 -9.60 -18.44
CA GLY A 72 -10.35 -10.22 -19.72
C GLY A 72 -9.41 -11.41 -19.59
N LEU A 73 -8.71 -11.56 -18.46
CA LEU A 73 -7.83 -12.71 -18.17
C LEU A 73 -8.53 -13.76 -17.29
N THR A 74 -9.49 -13.34 -16.47
CA THR A 74 -10.20 -14.20 -15.51
C THR A 74 -11.53 -14.74 -16.03
N GLY A 75 -11.98 -14.33 -17.22
CA GLY A 75 -13.28 -14.70 -17.78
C GLY A 75 -14.49 -14.09 -17.04
N ALA A 76 -14.26 -13.11 -16.16
CA ALA A 76 -15.31 -12.45 -15.40
C ALA A 76 -16.15 -11.53 -16.30
N ASP A 77 -17.46 -11.48 -16.07
CA ASP A 77 -18.37 -10.58 -16.80
C ASP A 77 -18.01 -9.10 -16.53
N PRO A 78 -17.61 -8.32 -17.54
CA PRO A 78 -17.27 -6.90 -17.37
C PRO A 78 -18.45 -6.07 -16.81
N ALA A 79 -19.70 -6.50 -16.99
CA ALA A 79 -20.85 -5.83 -16.38
C ALA A 79 -20.88 -5.96 -14.84
N ALA A 80 -20.21 -6.96 -14.27
CA ALA A 80 -20.05 -7.08 -12.82
C ALA A 80 -19.09 -6.02 -12.24
N LEU A 81 -18.17 -5.47 -13.03
CA LEU A 81 -17.22 -4.44 -12.58
C LEU A 81 -17.89 -3.07 -12.38
N HIS A 82 -18.99 -2.80 -13.08
CA HIS A 82 -19.72 -1.53 -13.01
C HIS A 82 -20.70 -1.43 -11.82
N ARG A 83 -20.86 -2.51 -11.03
CA ARG A 83 -21.82 -2.56 -9.92
C ARG A 83 -21.19 -2.39 -8.53
N ARG A 84 -20.06 -1.70 -8.43
CA ARG A 84 -19.42 -1.40 -7.15
C ARG A 84 -20.11 -0.27 -6.39
#